data_AF-A0A1G0WRT1-F1
#
_entry.id   AF-A0A1G0WRT1-F1
#
_cell.length_a   1.000
_cell.length_b   1.000
_cell.length_c   1.000
_cell.angle_alpha   90.00
_cell.angle_beta   90.00
_cell.angle_gamma   90.00
#
_symmetry.space_group_name_H-M   'P 1'
#
loop_
_entity.id
_entity.type
_entity.pdbx_description
1 polymer ?
#
loop_
_entity_poly.entity_id
_entity_poly.type
_entity_poly.pdbx_seq_one_letter_code
_entity_poly.pdbx_strand_id
1 'polypeptide(L)'
;MKKYFLFIVILLLISISKITYSQVAQCFPGFISNFIFANYPIPNYGDCNVLIEYCCKWDPVNKRVDAYFNGFNAYSSCMLYITDWDIFMKWINAQIAASDFCYEYFPPCDEPEAGWITKVVHIAQCNYFENKLPPAPGENEYFLHLYPCGYGNECIYYYRTCYDWQIHDWVTEFDHSEIVGTPDCPLTVPELPPQGKTWNEYWITRCFAKQCQ
;
A
#
# COMPACT_ATOMS: atom_id res chain seq x y z
N MET A 1 44.01 -3.53 -28.42
CA MET A 1 43.29 -4.35 -27.40
C MET A 1 42.84 -3.57 -26.17
N LYS A 2 43.68 -2.73 -25.53
CA LYS A 2 43.29 -1.95 -24.33
C LYS A 2 42.12 -0.95 -24.50
N LYS A 3 41.94 -0.35 -25.69
CA LYS A 3 40.88 0.64 -25.95
C LYS A 3 39.47 0.04 -26.07
N TYR A 4 39.36 -1.20 -26.57
CA TYR A 4 38.07 -1.90 -26.67
C TYR A 4 37.62 -2.46 -25.32
N PHE A 5 38.56 -2.85 -24.47
CA PHE A 5 38.27 -3.35 -23.12
C PHE A 5 37.65 -2.25 -22.24
N LEU A 6 38.14 -1.02 -22.33
CA LEU A 6 37.58 0.11 -21.59
C LEU A 6 36.14 0.44 -22.03
N PHE A 7 35.85 0.30 -23.32
CA PHE A 7 34.52 0.57 -23.89
C PHE A 7 33.49 -0.50 -23.46
N ILE A 8 33.92 -1.76 -23.37
CA ILE A 8 33.08 -2.87 -22.87
C ILE A 8 32.78 -2.69 -21.37
N VAL A 9 33.75 -2.26 -20.57
CA VAL A 9 33.55 -2.00 -19.14
C VAL A 9 32.59 -0.81 -18.91
N ILE A 10 32.69 0.25 -19.72
CA ILE A 10 31.75 1.40 -19.63
C ILE A 10 30.33 0.99 -20.08
N LEU A 11 30.19 0.18 -21.13
CA LEU A 11 28.88 -0.35 -21.56
C LEU A 11 28.26 -1.30 -20.51
N LEU A 12 29.08 -2.10 -19.83
CA LEU A 12 28.66 -2.94 -18.70
C LEU A 12 28.23 -2.11 -17.48
N LEU A 13 28.90 -0.99 -17.19
CA LEU A 13 28.52 -0.11 -16.08
C LEU A 13 27.25 0.70 -16.37
N ILE A 14 26.99 1.07 -17.64
CA ILE A 14 25.77 1.77 -18.05
C ILE A 14 24.56 0.81 -18.12
N SER A 15 24.78 -0.48 -18.33
CA SER A 15 23.69 -1.48 -18.34
C SER A 15 23.25 -1.95 -16.95
N ILE A 16 24.00 -1.64 -15.90
CA ILE A 16 23.59 -1.97 -14.51
C ILE A 16 22.59 -0.94 -13.93
N SER A 17 22.42 0.23 -14.55
CA SER A 17 21.66 1.35 -13.95
C SER A 17 20.19 1.49 -14.37
N LYS A 18 19.60 0.53 -15.12
CA LYS A 18 18.17 0.61 -15.51
C LYS A 18 17.45 -0.74 -15.56
N ILE A 19 17.64 -1.57 -14.55
CA ILE A 19 16.58 -2.51 -14.17
C ILE A 19 15.96 -1.94 -12.90
N THR A 20 15.07 -0.97 -13.07
CA THR A 20 13.97 -0.78 -12.13
C THR A 20 13.17 -2.07 -12.18
N TYR A 21 13.58 -2.99 -11.32
CA TYR A 21 12.90 -4.25 -11.13
C TYR A 21 11.50 -3.88 -10.67
N SER A 22 10.50 -4.09 -11.53
CA SER A 22 9.11 -4.18 -11.10
C SER A 22 9.01 -5.48 -10.28
N GLN A 23 9.54 -5.45 -9.06
CA GLN A 23 9.29 -6.49 -8.08
C GLN A 23 7.87 -6.22 -7.61
N VAL A 24 7.01 -7.22 -7.64
CA VAL A 24 6.01 -7.36 -6.58
C VAL A 24 6.81 -7.15 -5.30
N ALA A 25 6.62 -6.01 -4.63
CA ALA A 25 7.59 -5.53 -3.65
C ALA A 25 7.73 -6.58 -2.56
N GLN A 26 8.83 -7.34 -2.60
CA GLN A 26 9.14 -8.31 -1.57
C GLN A 26 9.27 -7.53 -0.27
N CYS A 27 8.61 -8.01 0.78
CA CYS A 27 8.71 -7.38 2.08
C CYS A 27 10.17 -7.26 2.53
N PHE A 28 10.45 -6.19 3.27
CA PHE A 28 11.77 -5.96 3.83
C PHE A 28 12.25 -7.17 4.66
N PRO A 29 13.56 -7.39 4.80
CA PRO A 29 14.07 -8.47 5.65
C PRO A 29 13.45 -8.44 7.05
N GLY A 30 12.84 -9.56 7.46
CA GLY A 30 12.17 -9.70 8.75
C GLY A 30 10.70 -9.21 8.79
N PHE A 31 10.15 -8.74 7.68
CA PHE A 31 8.73 -8.50 7.50
C PHE A 31 8.09 -9.67 6.76
N ILE A 32 6.84 -9.97 7.10
CA ILE A 32 6.03 -10.96 6.40
C ILE A 32 5.03 -10.27 5.48
N SER A 33 4.74 -10.90 4.35
CA SER A 33 3.71 -10.43 3.42
C SER A 33 2.35 -10.89 3.89
N ASN A 34 1.37 -9.98 3.89
CA ASN A 34 -0.02 -10.27 4.16
C ASN A 34 -0.94 -9.56 3.18
N PHE A 35 -2.18 -10.05 3.14
CA PHE A 35 -3.21 -9.49 2.30
C PHE A 35 -4.56 -9.46 3.01
N ILE A 36 -5.40 -8.49 2.65
CA ILE A 36 -6.78 -8.35 3.10
C ILE A 36 -7.67 -8.29 1.87
N PHE A 37 -8.69 -9.13 1.83
CA PHE A 37 -9.81 -8.98 0.88
C PHE A 37 -10.91 -8.20 1.57
N ALA A 38 -11.22 -7.00 1.08
CA ALA A 38 -12.25 -6.16 1.66
C ALA A 38 -13.12 -5.53 0.57
N ASN A 39 -14.40 -5.34 0.90
CA ASN A 39 -15.38 -4.72 0.02
C ASN A 39 -15.46 -3.22 0.31
N TYR A 40 -15.04 -2.40 -0.66
CA TYR A 40 -15.22 -0.96 -0.58
C TYR A 40 -16.60 -0.58 -1.14
N PRO A 41 -17.50 0.01 -0.33
CA PRO A 41 -18.81 0.41 -0.80
C PRO A 41 -18.73 1.64 -1.71
N ILE A 42 -19.27 1.53 -2.92
CA ILE A 42 -19.37 2.62 -3.89
C ILE A 42 -20.84 3.08 -3.95
N PRO A 43 -21.15 4.32 -3.51
CA PRO A 43 -22.50 4.83 -3.53
C PRO A 43 -23.15 4.71 -4.92
N ASN A 44 -24.32 4.07 -4.99
CA ASN A 44 -25.09 3.81 -6.22
C ASN A 44 -24.53 2.76 -7.20
N TYR A 45 -23.34 2.19 -6.95
CA TYR A 45 -22.69 1.23 -7.87
C TYR A 45 -22.40 -0.14 -7.22
N GLY A 46 -22.68 -0.31 -5.93
CA GLY A 46 -22.44 -1.55 -5.20
C GLY A 46 -21.04 -1.58 -4.58
N ASP A 47 -20.51 -2.78 -4.32
CA ASP A 47 -19.21 -2.93 -3.66
C ASP A 47 -18.11 -3.27 -4.67
N CYS A 48 -16.91 -2.74 -4.41
CA CYS A 48 -15.71 -3.08 -5.14
C CYS A 48 -14.83 -3.98 -4.28
N ASN A 49 -14.52 -5.18 -4.77
CA ASN A 49 -13.63 -6.10 -4.09
C ASN A 49 -12.19 -5.61 -4.27
N VAL A 50 -11.54 -5.27 -3.16
CA VAL A 50 -10.17 -4.77 -3.13
C VAL A 50 -9.30 -5.78 -2.39
N LEU A 51 -8.24 -6.21 -3.05
CA LEU A 51 -7.14 -6.95 -2.45
C LEU A 51 -6.06 -5.95 -2.02
N ILE A 52 -5.91 -5.77 -0.72
CA ILE A 52 -4.91 -4.88 -0.11
C ILE A 52 -3.70 -5.73 0.27
N GLU A 53 -2.52 -5.34 -0.21
CA GLU A 53 -1.25 -6.00 0.08
C GLU A 53 -0.43 -5.11 1.02
N TYR A 54 0.14 -5.71 2.08
CA TYR A 54 0.98 -5.00 3.02
C TYR A 54 2.03 -5.93 3.64
N CYS A 55 3.13 -5.34 4.06
CA CYS A 55 4.20 -6.01 4.78
C CYS A 55 4.10 -5.65 6.26
N CYS A 56 4.33 -6.60 7.16
CA CYS A 56 4.18 -6.33 8.58
C CYS A 56 5.19 -7.07 9.45
N LYS A 57 5.41 -6.55 10.65
CA LYS A 57 6.31 -7.11 11.65
C LYS A 57 5.84 -6.83 13.07
N TRP A 58 5.93 -7.86 13.92
CA TRP A 58 5.72 -7.75 15.36
C TRP A 58 7.01 -7.35 16.09
N ASP A 59 6.91 -6.36 16.97
CA ASP A 59 7.92 -6.06 17.98
C ASP A 59 7.33 -6.33 19.38
N PRO A 60 7.63 -7.50 19.98
CA PRO A 60 7.09 -7.87 21.28
C PRO A 60 7.64 -7.02 22.42
N VAL A 61 8.82 -6.41 22.28
CA VAL A 61 9.45 -5.61 23.33
C VAL A 61 8.69 -4.32 23.55
N ASN A 62 8.30 -3.66 22.45
CA ASN A 62 7.59 -2.39 22.48
C ASN A 62 6.07 -2.52 22.34
N LYS A 63 5.55 -3.76 22.29
CA LYS A 63 4.14 -4.06 21.94
C LYS A 63 3.69 -3.28 20.68
N ARG A 64 4.52 -3.34 19.63
CA ARG A 64 4.36 -2.54 18.42
C ARG A 64 4.25 -3.40 17.18
N VAL A 65 3.36 -3.03 16.27
CA VAL A 65 3.19 -3.63 14.96
C VAL A 65 3.53 -2.59 13.92
N ASP A 66 4.54 -2.86 13.10
CA ASP A 66 4.85 -2.04 11.94
C ASP A 66 4.21 -2.66 10.70
N ALA A 67 3.40 -1.89 9.97
CA ALA A 67 2.73 -2.31 8.75
C ALA A 67 3.01 -1.32 7.62
N TYR A 68 3.50 -1.81 6.48
CA TYR A 68 3.90 -1.03 5.31
C TYR A 68 2.96 -1.36 4.14
N PHE A 69 2.20 -0.38 3.68
CA PHE A 69 1.25 -0.54 2.58
C PHE A 69 1.95 -0.85 1.25
N ASN A 70 1.84 -2.10 0.80
CA ASN A 70 2.60 -2.59 -0.36
C ASN A 70 1.87 -2.41 -1.69
N GLY A 71 0.57 -2.14 -1.64
CA GLY A 71 -0.26 -1.86 -2.81
C GLY A 71 -1.68 -2.34 -2.64
N PHE A 72 -2.51 -2.08 -3.63
CA PHE A 72 -3.80 -2.76 -3.75
C PHE A 72 -4.03 -3.19 -5.20
N ASN A 73 -4.97 -4.11 -5.39
CA ASN A 73 -5.55 -4.39 -6.69
C ASN A 73 -7.06 -4.60 -6.61
N ALA A 74 -7.76 -4.17 -7.64
CA ALA A 74 -9.21 -4.30 -7.76
C ALA A 74 -9.63 -4.24 -9.24
N TYR A 75 -10.81 -4.77 -9.52
CA TYR A 75 -11.41 -4.74 -10.85
C TYR A 75 -11.61 -3.31 -11.35
N SER A 76 -11.12 -3.01 -12.55
CA SER A 76 -11.24 -1.68 -13.14
C SER A 76 -12.68 -1.24 -13.35
N SER A 77 -13.61 -2.17 -13.59
CA SER A 77 -15.02 -1.85 -13.78
C SER A 77 -15.65 -1.18 -12.57
N CYS A 78 -15.20 -1.48 -11.35
CA CYS A 78 -15.66 -0.78 -10.14
C CYS A 78 -14.77 0.39 -9.77
N MET A 79 -13.45 0.29 -9.97
CA MET A 79 -12.51 1.36 -9.63
C MET A 79 -12.75 2.66 -10.41
N LEU A 80 -13.33 2.60 -11.61
CA LEU A 80 -13.70 3.79 -12.40
C LEU A 80 -14.74 4.70 -11.72
N TYR A 81 -15.47 4.18 -10.72
CA TYR A 81 -16.46 4.96 -9.96
C TYR A 81 -15.88 5.58 -8.68
N ILE A 82 -14.60 5.34 -8.37
CA ILE A 82 -13.90 5.98 -7.26
C ILE A 82 -13.53 7.41 -7.65
N THR A 83 -14.28 8.38 -7.12
CA THR A 83 -14.09 9.81 -7.39
C THR A 83 -13.28 10.51 -6.30
N ASP A 84 -13.33 10.00 -5.07
CA ASP A 84 -12.58 10.51 -3.92
C ASP A 84 -11.53 9.48 -3.48
N TRP A 85 -10.32 9.65 -4.01
CA TRP A 85 -9.19 8.80 -3.66
C TRP A 85 -8.71 9.01 -2.21
N ASP A 86 -9.05 10.13 -1.56
CA ASP A 86 -8.65 10.46 -0.19
C ASP A 86 -9.43 9.59 0.78
N ILE A 87 -10.74 9.52 0.60
CA ILE A 87 -11.61 8.62 1.35
C ILE A 87 -11.21 7.16 1.09
N PHE A 88 -10.96 6.79 -0.16
CA PHE A 88 -10.56 5.41 -0.50
C PHE A 88 -9.25 5.00 0.18
N MET A 89 -8.22 5.84 0.15
CA MET A 89 -6.94 5.55 0.81
C MET A 89 -7.05 5.58 2.34
N LYS A 90 -7.89 6.45 2.92
CA LYS A 90 -8.21 6.43 4.35
C LYS A 90 -8.89 5.12 4.74
N TRP A 91 -9.78 4.60 3.89
CA TRP A 91 -10.40 3.29 4.08
C TRP A 91 -9.36 2.16 4.01
N ILE A 92 -8.46 2.14 3.02
CA ILE A 92 -7.35 1.16 2.95
C ILE A 92 -6.54 1.17 4.25
N ASN A 93 -6.15 2.36 4.71
CA ASN A 93 -5.38 2.51 5.95
C ASN A 93 -6.14 1.94 7.15
N ALA A 94 -7.44 2.21 7.26
CA ALA A 94 -8.29 1.64 8.30
C ALA A 94 -8.39 0.11 8.23
N GLN A 95 -8.45 -0.48 7.02
CA GLN A 95 -8.44 -1.94 6.86
C GLN A 95 -7.12 -2.54 7.36
N ILE A 96 -5.99 -1.93 7.00
CA ILE A 96 -4.67 -2.37 7.48
C ILE A 96 -4.60 -2.22 8.99
N ALA A 97 -5.05 -1.09 9.56
CA ALA A 97 -5.05 -0.85 11.00
C ALA A 97 -5.93 -1.86 11.76
N ALA A 98 -7.11 -2.19 11.25
CA ALA A 98 -8.02 -3.15 11.90
C ALA A 98 -7.58 -4.61 11.76
N SER A 99 -6.59 -4.93 10.92
CA SER A 99 -6.18 -6.30 10.67
C SER A 99 -5.59 -6.99 11.91
N ASP A 100 -5.94 -8.25 12.13
CA ASP A 100 -5.47 -9.06 13.26
C ASP A 100 -4.20 -9.87 12.97
N PHE A 101 -3.56 -9.59 11.84
CA PHE A 101 -2.35 -10.28 11.42
C PHE A 101 -1.10 -9.63 11.99
N CYS A 102 -0.05 -10.45 12.07
CA CYS A 102 1.33 -10.04 12.35
C CYS A 102 1.66 -9.69 13.80
N TYR A 103 0.97 -10.28 14.76
CA TYR A 103 1.33 -10.24 16.18
C TYR A 103 0.81 -11.48 16.91
N GLU A 104 1.38 -11.75 18.07
CA GLU A 104 1.18 -13.02 18.79
C GLU A 104 0.20 -12.93 19.97
N TYR A 105 0.01 -11.75 20.57
CA TYR A 105 -0.79 -11.60 21.78
C TYR A 105 -1.41 -10.21 21.89
N PHE A 106 -2.66 -10.15 22.35
CA PHE A 106 -3.39 -8.92 22.60
C PHE A 106 -3.72 -8.69 24.07
N PRO A 107 -3.54 -7.47 24.57
CA PRO A 107 -4.07 -7.09 25.85
C PRO A 107 -5.60 -6.87 25.78
N PRO A 108 -6.35 -7.26 26.82
CA PRO A 108 -7.74 -6.88 26.98
C PRO A 108 -7.93 -5.36 27.09
N CYS A 109 -8.98 -4.82 26.48
CA CYS A 109 -9.32 -3.39 26.52
C CYS A 109 -9.69 -2.90 27.94
N ASP A 110 -10.24 -3.79 28.77
CA ASP A 110 -10.72 -3.51 30.12
C ASP A 110 -9.65 -3.61 31.21
N GLU A 111 -8.40 -3.91 30.85
CA GLU A 111 -7.25 -3.92 31.78
C GLU A 111 -6.26 -2.79 31.42
N PRO A 112 -6.36 -1.61 32.06
CA PRO A 112 -5.44 -0.49 31.81
C PRO A 112 -3.96 -0.84 32.02
N GLU A 113 -3.68 -1.81 32.89
CA GLU A 113 -2.33 -2.31 33.18
C GLU A 113 -1.77 -3.21 32.06
N ALA A 114 -2.64 -3.90 31.32
CA ALA A 114 -2.24 -4.71 30.16
C ALA A 114 -1.79 -3.82 28.99
N GLY A 115 -2.28 -2.57 28.96
CA GLY A 115 -1.91 -1.53 28.01
C GLY A 115 -2.51 -1.74 26.63
N TRP A 116 -2.06 -0.95 25.66
CA TRP A 116 -2.48 -1.05 24.27
C TRP A 116 -1.34 -1.57 23.40
N ILE A 117 -1.67 -2.23 22.29
CA ILE A 117 -0.73 -2.44 21.21
C ILE A 117 -0.68 -1.18 20.37
N THR A 118 0.51 -0.72 20.03
CA THR A 118 0.69 0.36 19.06
C THR A 118 0.80 -0.24 17.67
N LYS A 119 -0.08 0.16 16.76
CA LYS A 119 0.00 -0.23 15.35
C LYS A 119 0.38 0.98 14.51
N VAL A 120 1.42 0.83 13.72
CA VAL A 120 2.04 1.89 12.94
C VAL A 120 1.89 1.53 11.47
N VAL A 121 1.08 2.28 10.74
CA VAL A 121 0.84 2.09 9.31
C VAL A 121 1.64 3.10 8.51
N HIS A 122 2.59 2.60 7.74
CA HIS A 122 3.46 3.35 6.84
C HIS A 122 2.88 3.33 5.42
N ILE A 123 2.60 4.51 4.87
CA ILE A 123 2.18 4.69 3.48
C ILE A 123 3.17 5.59 2.77
N ALA A 124 3.74 5.11 1.65
CA ALA A 124 4.60 5.92 0.82
C ALA A 124 3.86 7.17 0.32
N GLN A 125 4.50 8.34 0.39
CA GLN A 125 3.89 9.58 -0.13
C GLN A 125 3.76 9.55 -1.65
N CYS A 126 4.68 8.89 -2.34
CA CYS A 126 4.69 8.74 -3.80
C CYS A 126 4.17 7.37 -4.22
N ASN A 127 3.15 7.34 -5.07
CA ASN A 127 2.55 6.12 -5.61
C ASN A 127 2.36 6.24 -7.13
N TYR A 128 2.16 5.11 -7.80
CA TYR A 128 1.75 5.08 -9.20
C TYR A 128 0.62 4.08 -9.41
N PHE A 129 -0.23 4.36 -10.40
CA PHE A 129 -1.25 3.43 -10.85
C PHE A 129 -0.74 2.61 -12.02
N GLU A 130 -1.08 1.32 -12.02
CA GLU A 130 -0.88 0.42 -13.15
C GLU A 130 -2.20 -0.30 -13.44
N ASN A 131 -2.77 -0.06 -14.61
CA ASN A 131 -3.89 -0.85 -15.11
C ASN A 131 -3.32 -1.98 -15.96
N LYS A 132 -3.39 -3.22 -15.47
CA LYS A 132 -2.85 -4.37 -16.18
C LYS A 132 -3.88 -5.46 -16.41
N LEU A 133 -3.58 -6.24 -17.46
CA LEU A 133 -4.35 -7.39 -17.89
C LEU A 133 -4.67 -8.31 -16.71
N PRO A 134 -5.74 -9.11 -16.82
CA PRO A 134 -6.14 -9.98 -15.75
C PRO A 134 -5.04 -10.99 -15.37
N PRO A 135 -4.86 -11.29 -14.07
CA PRO A 135 -3.83 -12.20 -13.59
C PRO A 135 -4.03 -13.67 -14.03
N ALA A 136 -5.23 -14.11 -14.42
CA ALA A 136 -5.51 -15.51 -14.79
C ALA A 136 -5.86 -15.72 -16.29
N PRO A 137 -5.47 -16.86 -16.90
CA PRO A 137 -5.95 -17.24 -18.22
C PRO A 137 -7.47 -17.40 -18.25
N GLY A 138 -8.16 -16.59 -19.07
CA GLY A 138 -9.61 -16.64 -19.25
C GLY A 138 -10.39 -15.49 -18.61
N GLU A 139 -9.72 -14.65 -17.83
CA GLU A 139 -10.27 -13.36 -17.42
C GLU A 139 -10.14 -12.35 -18.57
N ASN A 140 -11.11 -11.44 -18.69
CA ASN A 140 -11.14 -10.38 -19.72
C ASN A 140 -11.12 -8.97 -19.12
N GLU A 141 -11.01 -8.88 -17.80
CA GLU A 141 -11.14 -7.63 -17.06
C GLU A 141 -9.78 -7.16 -16.56
N TYR A 142 -9.51 -5.86 -16.73
CA TYR A 142 -8.29 -5.25 -16.25
C TYR A 142 -8.38 -4.96 -14.76
N PHE A 143 -7.26 -5.11 -14.06
CA PHE A 143 -7.15 -4.73 -12.67
C PHE A 143 -6.38 -3.43 -12.55
N LEU A 144 -6.93 -2.52 -11.78
CA LEU A 144 -6.21 -1.34 -11.35
C LEU A 144 -5.38 -1.69 -10.13
N HIS A 145 -4.09 -1.43 -10.23
CA HIS A 145 -3.14 -1.54 -9.14
C HIS A 145 -2.67 -0.16 -8.71
N LEU A 146 -2.42 0.01 -7.41
CA LEU A 146 -1.63 1.11 -6.88
C LEU A 146 -0.40 0.52 -6.19
N TYR A 147 0.77 1.07 -6.49
CA TYR A 147 2.03 0.65 -5.88
C TYR A 147 2.81 1.85 -5.32
N PRO A 148 3.54 1.66 -4.21
CA PRO A 148 4.47 2.67 -3.73
C PRO A 148 5.64 2.85 -4.70
N CYS A 149 6.07 4.08 -4.92
CA CYS A 149 7.30 4.39 -5.67
C CYS A 149 8.57 4.20 -4.84
N GLY A 150 8.41 4.13 -3.52
CA GLY A 150 9.49 4.00 -2.55
C GLY A 150 9.09 4.63 -1.20
N TYR A 151 9.75 4.18 -0.14
CA TYR A 151 9.48 4.57 1.24
C TYR A 151 10.46 5.63 1.78
N GLY A 152 11.07 6.41 0.87
CA GLY A 152 11.98 7.49 1.27
C GLY A 152 11.26 8.64 2.01
N ASN A 153 10.00 8.88 1.66
CA ASN A 153 9.11 9.85 2.30
C ASN A 153 7.74 9.18 2.53
N GLU A 154 7.18 9.34 3.74
CA GLU A 154 6.04 8.55 4.21
C GLU A 154 4.99 9.39 4.93
N CYS A 155 3.75 8.91 4.89
CA CYS A 155 2.70 9.21 5.85
C CYS A 155 2.67 8.07 6.86
N ILE A 156 2.83 8.36 8.14
CA ILE A 156 2.82 7.34 9.19
C ILE A 156 1.61 7.60 10.08
N TYR A 157 0.81 6.57 10.29
CA TYR A 157 -0.42 6.62 11.08
C TYR A 157 -0.29 5.71 12.28
N TYR A 158 -0.55 6.26 13.45
CA TYR A 158 -0.51 5.55 14.71
C TYR A 158 -1.93 5.21 15.16
N TYR A 159 -2.09 3.95 15.51
CA TYR A 159 -3.30 3.40 16.07
C TYR A 159 -2.96 2.71 17.38
N ARG A 160 -3.95 2.64 18.25
CA ARG A 160 -3.92 1.79 19.43
C ARG A 160 -4.97 0.69 19.28
N THR A 161 -4.58 -0.54 19.54
CA THR A 161 -5.46 -1.71 19.43
C THR A 161 -5.47 -2.53 20.72
N CYS A 162 -6.65 -3.02 21.10
CA CYS A 162 -6.88 -3.98 22.18
C CYS A 162 -8.02 -4.94 21.79
N TYR A 163 -8.21 -6.00 22.58
CA TYR A 163 -9.34 -6.92 22.40
C TYR A 163 -10.44 -6.66 23.42
N ASP A 164 -11.66 -6.46 22.95
CA ASP A 164 -12.83 -6.28 23.81
C ASP A 164 -13.58 -7.61 23.96
N TRP A 165 -13.44 -8.23 25.13
CA TRP A 165 -14.09 -9.50 25.47
C TRP A 165 -15.61 -9.41 25.60
N GLN A 166 -16.19 -8.22 25.72
CA GLN A 166 -17.65 -8.06 25.78
C GLN A 166 -18.28 -8.26 24.40
N ILE A 167 -17.70 -7.61 23.39
CA ILE A 167 -18.15 -7.71 21.99
C ILE A 167 -17.44 -8.81 21.20
N HIS A 168 -16.43 -9.44 21.81
CA HIS A 168 -15.57 -10.46 21.18
C HIS A 168 -14.92 -9.95 19.89
N ASP A 169 -14.50 -8.69 19.87
CA ASP A 169 -13.97 -8.01 18.68
C ASP A 169 -12.79 -7.09 19.03
N TRP A 170 -12.04 -6.71 18.00
CA TRP A 170 -10.89 -5.82 18.10
C TRP A 170 -11.36 -4.36 18.13
N VAL A 171 -10.87 -3.61 19.11
CA VAL A 171 -11.05 -2.16 19.14
C VAL A 171 -9.76 -1.52 18.66
N THR A 172 -9.83 -0.88 17.49
CA THR A 172 -8.71 -0.12 16.91
C THR A 172 -9.09 1.35 16.82
N GLU A 173 -8.30 2.19 17.48
CA GLU A 173 -8.52 3.63 17.54
C GLU A 173 -7.37 4.37 16.91
N PHE A 174 -7.70 5.38 16.10
CA PHE A 174 -6.70 6.32 15.60
C PHE A 174 -6.17 7.18 16.75
N ASP A 175 -4.85 7.29 16.85
CA ASP A 175 -4.17 8.14 17.82
C ASP A 175 -3.68 9.43 17.16
N HIS A 176 -2.70 9.32 16.27
CA HIS A 176 -2.15 10.48 15.56
C HIS A 176 -1.49 10.07 14.22
N SER A 177 -1.02 11.06 13.47
CA SER A 177 -0.25 10.84 12.24
C SER A 177 0.95 11.77 12.18
N GLU A 178 2.01 11.33 11.51
CA GLU A 178 3.20 12.12 11.21
C GLU A 178 3.55 12.05 9.73
N ILE A 179 4.25 13.07 9.26
CA ILE A 179 4.73 13.19 7.89
C ILE A 179 6.25 13.14 7.95
N VAL A 180 6.84 12.13 7.31
CA VAL A 180 8.29 11.95 7.22
C VAL A 180 8.76 12.41 5.86
N GLY A 181 9.55 13.48 5.84
CA GLY A 181 10.15 14.03 4.62
C GLY A 181 9.16 14.81 3.76
N THR A 182 9.54 15.08 2.51
CA THR A 182 8.76 15.85 1.53
C THR A 182 8.66 15.03 0.26
N PRO A 183 7.50 14.96 -0.41
CA PRO A 183 7.36 14.06 -1.54
C PRO A 183 8.24 14.49 -2.72
N ASP A 184 8.99 13.53 -3.28
CA ASP A 184 9.87 13.74 -4.44
C ASP A 184 9.14 13.58 -5.78
N CYS A 185 7.81 13.68 -5.80
CA CYS A 185 6.97 13.50 -6.97
C CYS A 185 5.85 14.55 -7.05
N PRO A 186 5.22 14.77 -8.23
CA PRO A 186 4.21 15.80 -8.41
C PRO A 186 2.99 15.60 -7.50
N LEU A 187 2.50 16.68 -6.86
CA LEU A 187 1.35 16.64 -5.94
C LEU A 187 -0.02 16.48 -6.61
N THR A 188 -0.07 16.29 -7.92
CA THR A 188 -1.32 16.16 -8.67
C THR A 188 -1.61 14.70 -8.93
N VAL A 189 -2.73 14.20 -8.39
CA VAL A 189 -3.25 12.88 -8.75
C VAL A 189 -3.56 12.88 -10.25
N PRO A 190 -3.04 11.91 -11.02
CA PRO A 190 -3.29 11.85 -12.46
C PRO A 190 -4.77 11.54 -12.75
N GLU A 191 -5.26 12.05 -13.87
CA GLU A 191 -6.54 11.58 -14.42
C GLU A 191 -6.45 10.09 -14.74
N LEU A 192 -7.51 9.35 -14.40
CA LEU A 192 -7.61 7.91 -14.64
C LEU A 192 -8.83 7.61 -15.52
N PRO A 193 -8.63 6.96 -16.69
CA PRO A 193 -7.35 6.59 -17.29
C PRO A 193 -6.57 7.83 -17.75
N PRO A 194 -5.24 7.73 -17.97
CA PRO A 194 -4.46 8.82 -18.53
C PRO A 194 -5.01 9.32 -19.87
N GLN A 195 -4.72 10.57 -20.22
CA GLN A 195 -5.20 11.16 -21.49
C GLN A 195 -4.89 10.27 -22.70
N GLY A 196 -5.93 9.91 -23.46
CA GLY A 196 -5.84 9.04 -24.63
C GLY A 196 -5.83 7.54 -24.32
N LYS A 197 -6.09 7.14 -23.06
CA LYS A 197 -6.22 5.75 -22.61
C LYS A 197 -7.65 5.41 -22.19
N THR A 198 -7.92 4.12 -22.11
CA THR A 198 -9.19 3.55 -21.64
C THR A 198 -8.98 2.60 -20.45
N TRP A 199 -10.03 2.26 -19.72
CA TRP A 199 -9.98 1.25 -18.64
C TRP A 199 -9.77 -0.18 -19.16
N ASN A 200 -9.95 -0.41 -20.46
CA ASN A 200 -9.87 -1.72 -21.10
C ASN A 200 -8.54 -1.95 -21.83
N GLU A 201 -7.48 -1.26 -21.42
CA GLU A 201 -6.13 -1.43 -21.97
C GLU A 201 -5.05 -1.26 -20.90
N TYR A 202 -3.84 -1.73 -21.20
CA TYR A 202 -2.69 -1.53 -20.33
C TYR A 202 -2.26 -0.06 -20.29
N TRP A 203 -2.04 0.47 -19.09
CA TRP A 203 -1.38 1.76 -18.88
C TRP A 203 -0.75 1.86 -17.50
N ILE A 204 0.22 2.77 -17.36
CA ILE A 204 0.90 3.06 -16.11
C ILE A 204 1.06 4.58 -15.98
N THR A 205 0.86 5.13 -14.79
CA THR A 205 1.10 6.54 -14.51
C THR A 205 2.56 6.77 -14.10
N ARG A 206 3.01 8.03 -14.16
CA ARG A 206 4.20 8.42 -13.39
C ARG A 206 3.85 8.41 -11.89
N CYS A 207 4.89 8.37 -11.06
CA CYS A 207 4.74 8.61 -9.62
C CYS A 207 4.08 9.96 -9.38
N PHE A 208 3.12 9.99 -8.47
CA PHE A 208 2.46 11.19 -8.00
C PHE A 208 2.36 11.11 -6.48
N ALA A 209 2.40 12.28 -5.86
CA ALA A 209 2.25 12.43 -4.45
C ALA A 209 0.84 12.83 -4.12
N LYS A 210 0.47 12.38 -2.93
CA LYS A 210 -0.71 12.84 -2.24
C LYS A 210 -0.27 13.39 -0.91
N GLN A 211 -0.82 14.53 -0.52
CA GLN A 211 -0.53 15.07 0.80
C GLN A 211 -1.07 14.11 1.85
N CYS A 212 -0.24 13.79 2.82
CA CYS A 212 -0.70 13.24 4.08
C CYS A 212 -1.48 14.38 4.76
N GLN A 213 -2.79 14.19 4.98
CA GLN A 213 -3.80 15.14 5.54
C GLN A 213 -4.76 15.71 4.51
#